data_AF-A0A662AP79-F1
#
_entry.id   AF-A0A662AP79-F1
#
_cell.length_a   1.000
_cell.length_b   1.000
_cell.length_c   1.000
_cell.angle_alpha   90.00
_cell.angle_beta   90.00
_cell.angle_gamma   90.00
#
_symmetry.space_group_name_H-M   'P 1'
#
loop_
_entity.id
_entity.type
_entity.pdbx_description
1 polymer ?
#
loop_
_entity_poly.entity_id
_entity_poly.type
_entity_poly.pdbx_seq_one_letter_code
_entity_poly.pdbx_strand_id
1 'polypeptide(L)'
;MMKYFIVSVLFLFTVSISAQKLQTYYWKNKKKKSEGKMTNTGKETGLWKYWSQDEKLMQTAEYSFGVLDGEVTYFYPNGKKKERGSFAKGIRSGKYSEWYPSEKAKLVGFFKKNHKDSLWTYWLENEQKIREEYYTSDDSCKLLAAWVSNGDTLVVNGDGFFKSYFTNDTLKEIGAYKDGYKDSFWQEYYNSGKVFKRGTYQKGVKTGLWQQWYETEKKWSELNHENGSNKLWYENGQLEMKGKMVDSEKDGLWTFWWESGEKKFKGNFKNGLKEGNHRFWHKNGNLIAEIEFKNSNKNGKATWWFDSGELDIEGGFVNGKQEGKWTYWRTDGHKGNEGIYSNGKMNGLWTYWYENGQVWKTGAFKDNGKNGHWVVYYENGRKYYEGEFVNGEEEGAWVSWYESGKKQMSGSFSNRKMTGKWEAWFENGQKKYELFYKDNIKDGVARYWTERGIPRLSEGYKNGIYQGVYITYFPDGKTNTKGNYNDGLRDGSWTYFIEGGAKIRQEYYKMGKRDGQWLIWYMNGSPNTEINYKNDKRHGKFKQLDKSGKVLYEAIFKNGKLHKEITKTK
;
A
#
# COMPACT_ATOMS: atom_id res chain seq x y z
N MET A 1 6.99 4.72 83.49
CA MET A 1 8.15 4.55 82.60
C MET A 1 7.59 4.15 81.25
N MET A 2 7.63 4.95 80.19
CA MET A 2 8.82 5.49 79.55
C MET A 2 8.44 6.77 78.78
N LYS A 3 9.21 7.85 78.98
CA LYS A 3 9.10 9.14 78.29
C LYS A 3 9.92 9.09 76.99
N TYR A 4 9.38 9.54 75.87
CA TYR A 4 10.16 10.02 74.71
C TYR A 4 9.37 11.16 74.04
N PHE A 5 9.73 12.40 74.34
CA PHE A 5 10.64 13.29 73.58
C PHE A 5 10.05 13.81 72.27
N ILE A 6 9.68 15.10 72.35
CA ILE A 6 9.28 16.00 71.28
C ILE A 6 10.44 16.18 70.30
N VAL A 7 10.19 16.01 69.01
CA VAL A 7 10.95 16.65 67.93
C VAL A 7 9.94 17.24 66.94
N SER A 8 9.62 18.51 67.17
CA SER A 8 8.81 19.33 66.28
C SER A 8 9.68 19.77 65.10
N VAL A 9 9.60 19.06 63.96
CA VAL A 9 10.18 19.57 62.71
C VAL A 9 9.14 20.51 62.08
N LEU A 10 9.31 21.80 62.33
CA LEU A 10 8.59 22.87 61.66
C LEU A 10 9.06 22.92 60.20
N PHE A 11 8.37 22.24 59.28
CA PHE A 11 8.49 22.54 57.85
C PHE A 11 7.75 23.86 57.59
N LEU A 12 8.52 24.95 57.58
CA LEU A 12 8.11 26.22 57.00
C LEU A 12 7.84 26.01 55.49
N PHE A 13 6.63 25.59 55.14
CA PHE A 13 6.11 25.91 53.82
C PHE A 13 5.85 27.42 53.82
N THR A 14 6.83 28.17 53.32
CA THR A 14 6.58 29.54 52.87
C THR A 14 5.52 29.45 51.79
N VAL A 15 4.25 29.69 52.16
CA VAL A 15 3.23 30.11 51.22
C VAL A 15 3.70 31.46 50.75
N SER A 16 4.48 31.48 49.66
CA SER A 16 4.75 32.70 48.92
C SER A 16 3.38 33.25 48.54
N ILE A 17 2.93 34.27 49.26
CA ILE A 17 1.79 35.08 48.88
C ILE A 17 2.22 35.73 47.55
N SER A 18 1.90 35.04 46.45
CA SER A 18 2.19 35.50 45.10
C SER A 18 1.45 36.82 44.92
N ALA A 19 2.19 37.91 44.75
CA ALA A 19 1.63 39.21 44.42
C ALA A 19 0.75 39.07 43.16
N GLN A 20 -0.56 39.18 43.32
CA GLN A 20 -1.50 39.13 42.19
C GLN A 20 -1.57 40.52 41.56
N LYS A 21 -1.16 40.66 40.30
CA LYS A 21 -1.23 41.95 39.60
C LYS A 21 -2.59 42.08 38.90
N LEU A 22 -3.31 43.16 39.18
CA LEU A 22 -4.51 43.51 38.42
C LEU A 22 -4.09 43.95 37.01
N GLN A 23 -4.66 43.31 35.99
CA GLN A 23 -4.40 43.58 34.59
C GLN A 23 -5.70 44.01 33.91
N THR A 24 -5.64 45.13 33.17
CA THR A 24 -6.76 45.65 32.38
C THR A 24 -6.33 45.72 30.91
N TYR A 25 -7.18 45.23 30.01
CA TYR A 25 -7.04 45.35 28.57
C TYR A 25 -8.11 46.28 28.03
N TYR A 26 -7.78 47.01 26.96
CA TYR A 26 -8.64 48.01 26.36
C TYR A 26 -8.94 47.67 24.90
N TRP A 27 -10.12 48.07 24.43
CA TRP A 27 -10.46 48.11 23.02
C TRP A 27 -9.70 49.25 22.32
N LYS A 28 -9.69 49.25 20.97
CA LYS A 28 -9.06 50.33 20.18
C LYS A 28 -9.60 51.72 20.51
N ASN A 29 -10.88 51.81 20.89
CA ASN A 29 -11.56 53.04 21.32
C ASN A 29 -11.23 53.43 22.78
N LYS A 30 -10.22 52.80 23.40
CA LYS A 30 -9.76 53.01 24.79
C LYS A 30 -10.78 52.64 25.89
N LYS A 31 -11.92 52.04 25.56
CA LYS A 31 -12.87 51.49 26.55
C LYS A 31 -12.38 50.15 27.10
N LYS A 32 -12.75 49.80 28.34
CA LYS A 32 -12.33 48.53 28.96
C LYS A 32 -12.83 47.34 28.13
N LYS A 33 -11.92 46.40 27.84
CA LYS A 33 -12.19 45.13 27.13
C LYS A 33 -12.27 43.98 28.11
N SER A 34 -11.28 43.85 28.97
CA SER A 34 -11.25 42.85 30.03
C SER A 34 -10.40 43.28 31.20
N GLU A 35 -10.65 42.71 32.36
CA GLU A 35 -9.97 43.05 33.61
C GLU A 35 -9.99 41.83 34.53
N GLY A 36 -8.85 41.53 35.15
CA GLY A 36 -8.72 40.43 36.07
C GLY A 36 -7.32 40.37 36.67
N LYS A 37 -7.06 39.38 37.51
CA LYS A 37 -5.76 39.21 38.15
C LYS A 37 -4.89 38.24 37.34
N MET A 38 -3.60 38.55 37.25
CA MET A 38 -2.59 37.69 36.63
C MET A 38 -1.67 37.10 37.70
N THR A 39 -1.25 35.86 37.50
CA THR A 39 -0.14 35.25 38.23
C THR A 39 1.19 35.89 37.81
N ASN A 40 2.25 35.67 38.60
CA ASN A 40 3.61 36.12 38.27
C ASN A 40 4.15 35.53 36.96
N THR A 41 3.57 34.41 36.48
CA THR A 41 3.93 33.77 35.21
C THR A 41 3.12 34.29 34.03
N GLY A 42 2.33 35.35 34.22
CA GLY A 42 1.49 35.94 33.17
C GLY A 42 0.29 35.09 32.76
N LYS A 43 -0.28 34.29 33.68
CA LYS A 43 -1.50 33.52 33.42
C LYS A 43 -2.69 34.08 34.20
N GLU A 44 -3.89 33.98 33.65
CA GLU A 44 -5.13 34.42 34.30
C GLU A 44 -5.37 33.66 35.61
N THR A 45 -5.76 34.37 36.67
CA THR A 45 -6.18 33.79 37.94
C THR A 45 -7.31 34.61 38.57
N GLY A 46 -8.21 33.93 39.29
CA GLY A 46 -9.37 34.56 39.94
C GLY A 46 -10.42 35.02 38.94
N LEU A 47 -11.25 35.98 39.36
CA LEU A 47 -12.36 36.48 38.56
C LEU A 47 -11.88 37.45 37.47
N TRP A 48 -12.23 37.12 36.24
CA TRP A 48 -12.08 37.97 35.06
C TRP A 48 -13.43 38.50 34.61
N LYS A 49 -13.45 39.75 34.16
CA LYS A 49 -14.61 40.43 33.60
C LYS A 49 -14.31 40.85 32.17
N TYR A 50 -15.29 40.75 31.28
CA TYR A 50 -15.17 41.09 29.87
C TYR A 50 -16.35 41.98 29.45
N TRP A 51 -16.05 43.06 28.73
CA TRP A 51 -17.01 44.06 28.31
C TRP A 51 -17.07 44.17 26.79
N SER A 52 -18.24 44.53 26.26
CA SER A 52 -18.42 44.90 24.86
C SER A 52 -17.72 46.24 24.54
N GLN A 53 -17.68 46.60 23.25
CA GLN A 53 -17.16 47.91 22.83
C GLN A 53 -17.98 49.09 23.36
N ASP A 54 -19.23 48.83 23.77
CA ASP A 54 -20.17 49.80 24.35
C ASP A 54 -20.20 49.74 25.89
N GLU A 55 -19.16 49.18 26.53
CA GLU A 55 -18.99 49.09 28.00
C GLU A 55 -20.06 48.27 28.73
N LYS A 56 -20.78 47.42 28.02
CA LYS A 56 -21.71 46.45 28.63
C LYS A 56 -20.95 45.23 29.08
N LEU A 57 -21.11 44.81 30.34
CA LEU A 57 -20.52 43.58 30.84
C LEU A 57 -21.14 42.39 30.10
N MET A 58 -20.32 41.58 29.43
CA MET A 58 -20.77 40.44 28.61
C MET A 58 -20.46 39.10 29.26
N GLN A 59 -19.41 39.02 30.05
CA GLN A 59 -18.96 37.78 30.66
C GLN A 59 -18.19 38.04 31.95
N THR A 60 -18.36 37.16 32.92
CA THR A 60 -17.41 36.95 34.00
C THR A 60 -16.95 35.49 33.99
N ALA A 61 -15.66 35.24 34.22
CA ALA A 61 -15.11 33.90 34.22
C ALA A 61 -14.03 33.76 35.28
N GLU A 62 -14.06 32.66 36.03
CA GLU A 62 -13.03 32.32 37.00
C GLU A 62 -11.94 31.46 36.35
N TYR A 63 -10.69 31.88 36.56
CA TYR A 63 -9.51 31.19 36.06
C TYR A 63 -8.61 30.72 37.19
N SER A 64 -7.96 29.59 36.98
CA SER A 64 -6.83 29.10 37.76
C SER A 64 -5.69 28.76 36.79
N PHE A 65 -4.57 29.46 36.90
CA PHE A 65 -3.39 29.29 36.03
C PHE A 65 -3.71 29.26 34.52
N GLY A 66 -4.56 30.18 34.05
CA GLY A 66 -4.91 30.34 32.64
C GLY A 66 -5.98 29.35 32.13
N VAL A 67 -6.53 28.52 33.00
CA VAL A 67 -7.58 27.55 32.66
C VAL A 67 -8.87 27.93 33.40
N LEU A 68 -10.02 27.78 32.74
CA LEU A 68 -11.32 28.00 33.37
C LEU A 68 -11.50 27.00 34.52
N ASP A 69 -11.61 27.51 35.75
CA ASP A 69 -11.68 26.68 36.95
C ASP A 69 -12.49 27.46 37.99
N GLY A 70 -13.80 27.23 38.00
CA GLY A 70 -14.78 28.01 38.74
C GLY A 70 -16.03 28.35 37.90
N GLU A 71 -16.72 29.42 38.27
CA GLU A 71 -17.94 29.86 37.58
C GLU A 71 -17.65 30.72 36.33
N VAL A 72 -18.39 30.47 35.26
CA VAL A 72 -18.51 31.36 34.09
C VAL A 72 -19.94 31.83 33.98
N THR A 73 -20.16 33.13 33.90
CA THR A 73 -21.48 33.76 33.68
C THR A 73 -21.41 34.63 32.45
N TYR A 74 -22.37 34.48 31.54
CA TYR A 74 -22.58 35.38 30.41
C TYR A 74 -23.80 36.26 30.66
N PHE A 75 -23.81 37.45 30.06
CA PHE A 75 -24.83 38.46 30.25
C PHE A 75 -25.43 38.88 28.90
N TYR A 76 -26.71 39.26 28.93
CA TYR A 76 -27.37 39.93 27.82
C TYR A 76 -26.91 41.38 27.70
N PRO A 77 -27.11 42.05 26.54
CA PRO A 77 -26.82 43.47 26.38
C PRO A 77 -27.58 44.42 27.31
N ASN A 78 -28.60 43.95 28.04
CA ASN A 78 -29.31 44.69 29.07
C ASN A 78 -28.70 44.51 30.48
N GLY A 79 -27.58 43.80 30.61
CA GLY A 79 -26.87 43.54 31.86
C GLY A 79 -27.43 42.38 32.69
N LYS A 80 -28.51 41.74 32.26
CA LYS A 80 -29.10 40.58 32.95
C LYS A 80 -28.35 39.30 32.62
N LYS A 81 -28.35 38.32 33.54
CA LYS A 81 -27.68 37.03 33.32
C LYS A 81 -28.34 36.28 32.17
N LYS A 82 -27.52 35.76 31.26
CA LYS A 82 -27.95 34.92 30.13
C LYS A 82 -27.77 33.44 30.46
N GLU A 83 -26.57 33.08 30.86
CA GLU A 83 -26.23 31.71 31.24
C GLU A 83 -25.12 31.71 32.28
N ARG A 84 -25.06 30.64 33.06
CA ARG A 84 -24.03 30.41 34.07
C ARG A 84 -23.69 28.92 34.08
N GLY A 85 -22.41 28.59 34.05
CA GLY A 85 -21.92 27.23 34.16
C GLY A 85 -20.68 27.11 35.02
N SER A 86 -20.52 25.97 35.66
CA SER A 86 -19.31 25.61 36.40
C SER A 86 -18.31 24.86 35.53
N PHE A 87 -17.03 25.17 35.71
CA PHE A 87 -15.91 24.52 35.04
C PHE A 87 -14.91 24.01 36.07
N ALA A 88 -14.37 22.82 35.84
CA ALA A 88 -13.26 22.27 36.60
C ALA A 88 -12.13 21.96 35.61
N LYS A 89 -11.00 22.65 35.73
CA LYS A 89 -9.83 22.50 34.83
C LYS A 89 -10.19 22.55 33.33
N GLY A 90 -11.07 23.48 32.95
CA GLY A 90 -11.47 23.73 31.57
C GLY A 90 -12.62 22.86 31.08
N ILE A 91 -13.06 21.88 31.88
CA ILE A 91 -14.14 20.96 31.55
C ILE A 91 -15.41 21.43 32.23
N ARG A 92 -16.52 21.53 31.48
CA ARG A 92 -17.82 21.91 32.04
C ARG A 92 -18.28 20.80 32.98
N SER A 93 -18.36 21.12 34.26
CA SER A 93 -18.69 20.16 35.31
C SER A 93 -19.26 20.92 36.50
N GLY A 94 -20.49 20.58 36.89
CA GLY A 94 -21.23 21.30 37.92
C GLY A 94 -22.58 21.83 37.42
N LYS A 95 -23.15 22.75 38.20
CA LYS A 95 -24.46 23.33 37.92
C LYS A 95 -24.41 24.20 36.65
N TYR A 96 -25.45 24.11 35.85
CA TYR A 96 -25.70 24.99 34.72
C TYR A 96 -27.08 25.61 34.83
N SER A 97 -27.20 26.87 34.43
CA SER A 97 -28.47 27.59 34.42
C SER A 97 -28.47 28.59 33.27
N GLU A 98 -29.61 28.72 32.61
CA GLU A 98 -29.86 29.68 31.54
C GLU A 98 -31.13 30.45 31.87
N TRP A 99 -31.18 31.72 31.50
CA TRP A 99 -32.30 32.62 31.78
C TRP A 99 -32.74 33.34 30.52
N TYR A 100 -34.02 33.72 30.49
CA TYR A 100 -34.54 34.67 29.51
C TYR A 100 -34.02 36.09 29.78
N PRO A 101 -34.11 37.02 28.80
CA PRO A 101 -33.77 38.43 29.03
C PRO A 101 -34.54 39.08 30.19
N SER A 102 -35.69 38.52 30.57
CA SER A 102 -36.52 38.87 31.73
C SER A 102 -36.02 38.32 33.08
N GLU A 103 -34.86 37.66 33.13
CA GLU A 103 -34.27 37.01 34.32
C GLU A 103 -34.98 35.75 34.82
N LYS A 104 -36.06 35.34 34.15
CA LYS A 104 -36.77 34.11 34.46
C LYS A 104 -35.96 32.91 33.98
N ALA A 105 -35.95 31.83 34.77
CA ALA A 105 -35.22 30.61 34.43
C ALA A 105 -35.74 30.05 33.11
N LYS A 106 -34.83 29.67 32.23
CA LYS A 106 -35.13 29.00 30.94
C LYS A 106 -34.82 27.52 31.05
N LEU A 107 -33.66 27.19 31.62
CA LEU A 107 -33.33 25.81 31.99
C LEU A 107 -32.29 25.78 33.11
N VAL A 108 -32.25 24.68 33.84
CA VAL A 108 -31.30 24.40 34.91
C VAL A 108 -30.98 22.92 34.88
N GLY A 109 -29.72 22.57 35.05
CA GLY A 109 -29.30 21.18 35.13
C GLY A 109 -27.87 21.05 35.64
N PHE A 110 -27.30 19.88 35.42
CA PHE A 110 -25.94 19.56 35.83
C PHE A 110 -25.16 18.99 34.65
N PHE A 111 -23.90 19.39 34.53
CA PHE A 111 -22.94 18.75 33.63
C PHE A 111 -21.96 17.91 34.42
N LYS A 112 -21.62 16.74 33.89
CA LYS A 112 -20.51 15.91 34.36
C LYS A 112 -19.59 15.66 33.17
N LYS A 113 -18.36 16.21 33.24
CA LYS A 113 -17.36 16.09 32.17
C LYS A 113 -17.86 16.47 30.76
N ASN A 114 -18.56 17.60 30.64
CA ASN A 114 -19.22 18.09 29.41
C ASN A 114 -20.52 17.35 28.99
N HIS A 115 -20.90 16.26 29.65
CA HIS A 115 -22.16 15.55 29.39
C HIS A 115 -23.27 16.07 30.30
N LYS A 116 -24.49 16.18 29.79
CA LYS A 116 -25.65 16.43 30.66
C LYS A 116 -25.80 15.25 31.62
N ASP A 117 -26.06 15.54 32.87
CA ASP A 117 -26.18 14.53 33.91
C ASP A 117 -27.28 14.95 34.89
N SER A 118 -27.92 13.97 35.51
CA SER A 118 -28.97 14.16 36.50
C SER A 118 -30.20 14.89 35.94
N LEU A 119 -30.95 15.59 36.80
CA LEU A 119 -32.18 16.28 36.45
C LEU A 119 -31.90 17.58 35.69
N TRP A 120 -32.59 17.73 34.56
CA TRP A 120 -32.65 18.92 33.75
C TRP A 120 -34.10 19.42 33.69
N THR A 121 -34.32 20.63 34.15
CA THR A 121 -35.65 21.25 34.16
C THR A 121 -35.67 22.42 33.18
N TYR A 122 -36.79 22.55 32.49
CA TYR A 122 -37.02 23.54 31.44
C TYR A 122 -38.29 24.32 31.73
N TRP A 123 -38.25 25.63 31.47
CA TRP A 123 -39.36 26.55 31.71
C TRP A 123 -39.62 27.46 30.51
N LEU A 124 -40.86 27.91 30.37
CA LEU A 124 -41.24 29.05 29.55
C LEU A 124 -40.93 30.37 30.27
N GLU A 125 -40.93 31.47 29.52
CA GLU A 125 -40.73 32.82 30.06
C GLU A 125 -41.87 33.28 30.99
N ASN A 126 -42.99 32.56 31.06
CA ASN A 126 -44.02 32.78 32.08
C ASN A 126 -43.76 31.99 33.39
N GLU A 127 -42.58 31.38 33.54
CA GLU A 127 -42.14 30.54 34.70
C GLU A 127 -42.84 29.20 34.81
N GLN A 128 -43.62 28.84 33.80
CA GLN A 128 -44.23 27.53 33.75
C GLN A 128 -43.22 26.48 33.30
N LYS A 129 -43.10 25.39 34.07
CA LYS A 129 -42.31 24.22 33.65
C LYS A 129 -42.89 23.64 32.36
N ILE A 130 -42.02 23.22 31.44
CA ILE A 130 -42.40 22.54 30.20
C ILE A 130 -41.94 21.11 30.14
N ARG A 131 -40.80 20.78 30.76
CA ARG A 131 -40.37 19.39 30.95
C ARG A 131 -39.25 19.23 31.96
N GLU A 132 -39.14 18.00 32.44
CA GLU A 132 -38.07 17.49 33.28
C GLU A 132 -37.47 16.25 32.64
N GLU A 133 -36.17 16.27 32.40
CA GLU A 133 -35.40 15.20 31.78
C GLU A 133 -34.36 14.68 32.77
N TYR A 134 -34.17 13.38 32.85
CA TYR A 134 -33.13 12.75 33.66
C TYR A 134 -32.08 12.12 32.76
N TYR A 135 -30.85 12.63 32.86
CA TYR A 135 -29.71 12.13 32.12
C TYR A 135 -28.83 11.26 33.01
N THR A 136 -28.42 10.10 32.50
CA THR A 136 -27.48 9.19 33.16
C THR A 136 -26.08 9.33 32.58
N SER A 137 -25.08 8.78 33.27
CA SER A 137 -23.67 8.87 32.89
C SER A 137 -23.30 8.14 31.59
N ASP A 138 -24.20 7.34 31.03
CA ASP A 138 -24.10 6.68 29.73
C ASP A 138 -24.81 7.47 28.61
N ASP A 139 -25.12 8.75 28.85
CA ASP A 139 -25.87 9.64 27.96
C ASP A 139 -27.33 9.20 27.67
N SER A 140 -27.87 8.21 28.41
CA SER A 140 -29.29 7.89 28.32
C SER A 140 -30.14 9.03 28.91
N CYS A 141 -31.28 9.31 28.27
CA CYS A 141 -32.20 10.37 28.69
C CYS A 141 -33.60 9.78 28.91
N LYS A 142 -34.18 10.05 30.07
CA LYS A 142 -35.58 9.75 30.39
C LYS A 142 -36.37 11.04 30.51
N LEU A 143 -37.55 11.08 29.92
CA LEU A 143 -38.52 12.13 30.21
C LEU A 143 -39.22 11.79 31.53
N LEU A 144 -39.13 12.63 32.54
CA LEU A 144 -39.81 12.42 33.82
C LEU A 144 -41.17 13.11 33.87
N ALA A 145 -41.26 14.31 33.32
CA ALA A 145 -42.51 15.04 33.25
C ALA A 145 -42.50 16.03 32.09
N ALA A 146 -43.68 16.32 31.56
CA ALA A 146 -43.89 17.33 30.53
C ALA A 146 -45.25 18.00 30.71
N TRP A 147 -45.31 19.28 30.38
CA TRP A 147 -46.52 20.12 30.52
C TRP A 147 -46.74 20.94 29.25
N VAL A 148 -48.00 21.18 28.88
CA VAL A 148 -48.40 22.17 27.85
C VAL A 148 -48.42 23.58 28.44
N SER A 149 -48.29 24.63 27.61
CA SER A 149 -48.14 26.04 27.99
C SER A 149 -49.25 26.69 28.84
N ASN A 150 -50.34 25.97 29.14
CA ASN A 150 -51.41 26.39 30.06
C ASN A 150 -51.31 25.73 31.46
N GLY A 151 -50.41 24.75 31.64
CA GLY A 151 -50.16 24.07 32.91
C GLY A 151 -50.56 22.60 32.94
N ASP A 152 -51.31 22.10 31.95
CA ASP A 152 -51.79 20.72 31.96
C ASP A 152 -50.63 19.72 31.75
N THR A 153 -50.67 18.63 32.52
CA THR A 153 -49.65 17.56 32.46
C THR A 153 -49.85 16.69 31.22
N LEU A 154 -48.80 16.59 30.39
CA LEU A 154 -48.70 15.64 29.29
C LEU A 154 -48.07 14.30 29.73
N VAL A 155 -47.05 14.38 30.59
CA VAL A 155 -46.31 13.22 31.11
C VAL A 155 -46.09 13.41 32.61
N VAL A 156 -46.35 12.37 33.40
CA VAL A 156 -46.17 12.34 34.86
C VAL A 156 -45.40 11.07 35.22
N ASN A 157 -44.31 11.20 35.97
CA ASN A 157 -43.43 10.08 36.36
C ASN A 157 -42.93 9.22 35.18
N GLY A 158 -42.78 9.83 34.01
CA GLY A 158 -42.33 9.18 32.79
C GLY A 158 -43.40 8.45 31.99
N ASP A 159 -44.66 8.52 32.42
CA ASP A 159 -45.80 7.97 31.70
C ASP A 159 -46.72 9.09 31.20
N GLY A 160 -47.17 9.00 29.95
CA GLY A 160 -48.19 9.90 29.43
C GLY A 160 -48.09 10.18 27.96
N PHE A 161 -49.02 11.00 27.47
CA PHE A 161 -49.11 11.35 26.06
C PHE A 161 -48.44 12.69 25.80
N PHE A 162 -47.36 12.66 25.04
CA PHE A 162 -46.52 13.81 24.77
C PHE A 162 -46.86 14.45 23.43
N LYS A 163 -46.87 15.78 23.40
CA LYS A 163 -46.91 16.62 22.20
C LYS A 163 -45.88 17.72 22.33
N SER A 164 -45.19 18.05 21.25
CA SER A 164 -44.41 19.29 21.18
C SER A 164 -44.68 20.04 19.88
N TYR A 165 -44.34 21.33 19.87
CA TYR A 165 -44.63 22.25 18.79
C TYR A 165 -43.35 22.96 18.33
N PHE A 166 -43.31 23.38 17.08
CA PHE A 166 -42.30 24.29 16.55
C PHE A 166 -42.56 25.73 17.04
N THR A 167 -41.64 26.65 16.76
CA THR A 167 -41.75 28.06 17.17
C THR A 167 -42.89 28.81 16.48
N ASN A 168 -43.47 28.25 15.42
CA ASN A 168 -44.63 28.77 14.69
C ASN A 168 -45.94 28.08 15.12
N ASP A 169 -45.95 27.44 16.30
CA ASP A 169 -47.08 26.69 16.88
C ASP A 169 -47.58 25.49 16.05
N THR A 170 -46.83 25.07 15.03
CA THR A 170 -47.13 23.84 14.28
C THR A 170 -46.71 22.61 15.08
N LEU A 171 -47.55 21.56 15.11
CA LEU A 171 -47.24 20.31 15.82
C LEU A 171 -45.93 19.70 15.28
N LYS A 172 -45.01 19.35 16.17
CA LYS A 172 -43.67 18.82 15.84
C LYS A 172 -43.58 17.32 16.01
N GLU A 173 -44.03 16.82 17.16
CA GLU A 173 -44.07 15.37 17.43
C GLU A 173 -45.17 15.04 18.42
N ILE A 174 -45.63 13.80 18.36
CA ILE A 174 -46.69 13.26 19.18
C ILE A 174 -46.46 11.77 19.42
N GLY A 175 -46.69 11.30 20.64
CA GLY A 175 -46.59 9.89 20.99
C GLY A 175 -46.66 9.67 22.49
N ALA A 176 -46.52 8.43 22.93
CA ALA A 176 -46.57 8.08 24.35
C ALA A 176 -45.18 7.87 24.94
N TYR A 177 -44.99 8.27 26.19
CA TYR A 177 -43.91 7.82 27.03
C TYR A 177 -44.40 6.75 27.99
N LYS A 178 -43.54 5.77 28.24
CA LYS A 178 -43.69 4.76 29.29
C LYS A 178 -42.37 4.54 30.00
N ASP A 179 -42.36 4.58 31.33
CA ASP A 179 -41.15 4.48 32.17
C ASP A 179 -40.05 5.50 31.79
N GLY A 180 -40.47 6.64 31.23
CA GLY A 180 -39.60 7.71 30.74
C GLY A 180 -38.99 7.49 29.36
N TYR A 181 -39.33 6.39 28.67
CA TYR A 181 -38.90 6.10 27.29
C TYR A 181 -40.03 6.30 26.29
N LYS A 182 -39.69 6.67 25.04
CA LYS A 182 -40.65 6.64 23.94
C LYS A 182 -41.21 5.22 23.82
N ASP A 183 -42.52 5.07 23.82
CA ASP A 183 -43.20 3.79 23.74
C ASP A 183 -44.46 3.90 22.88
N SER A 184 -44.92 2.78 22.34
CA SER A 184 -46.09 2.71 21.47
C SER A 184 -45.94 3.59 20.21
N PHE A 185 -47.05 4.05 19.63
CA PHE A 185 -47.04 4.79 18.36
C PHE A 185 -46.53 6.22 18.52
N TRP A 186 -45.66 6.62 17.58
CA TRP A 186 -45.06 7.94 17.49
C TRP A 186 -45.19 8.50 16.08
N GLN A 187 -45.43 9.80 15.99
CA GLN A 187 -45.48 10.54 14.74
C GLN A 187 -44.77 11.89 14.88
N GLU A 188 -43.98 12.25 13.88
CA GLU A 188 -43.25 13.52 13.78
C GLU A 188 -43.65 14.23 12.47
N TYR A 189 -43.55 15.56 12.49
CA TYR A 189 -44.02 16.44 11.43
C TYR A 189 -42.94 17.43 11.01
N TYR A 190 -43.05 17.91 9.77
CA TYR A 190 -42.32 19.07 9.27
C TYR A 190 -42.87 20.37 9.88
N ASN A 191 -42.08 21.45 9.79
CA ASN A 191 -42.53 22.79 10.21
C ASN A 191 -43.74 23.30 9.40
N SER A 192 -44.00 22.71 8.23
CA SER A 192 -45.19 22.93 7.40
C SER A 192 -46.44 22.18 7.89
N GLY A 193 -46.32 21.31 8.90
CA GLY A 193 -47.42 20.50 9.44
C GLY A 193 -47.64 19.16 8.71
N LYS A 194 -46.90 18.91 7.63
CA LYS A 194 -46.93 17.62 6.91
C LYS A 194 -46.24 16.53 7.73
N VAL A 195 -46.70 15.29 7.61
CA VAL A 195 -46.10 14.15 8.33
C VAL A 195 -44.69 13.89 7.80
N PHE A 196 -43.72 13.83 8.70
CA PHE A 196 -42.33 13.49 8.38
C PHE A 196 -42.08 12.00 8.53
N LYS A 197 -42.41 11.44 9.70
CA LYS A 197 -42.26 10.00 9.96
C LYS A 197 -43.19 9.52 11.05
N ARG A 198 -43.50 8.23 11.04
CA ARG A 198 -44.26 7.57 12.09
C ARG A 198 -43.87 6.10 12.24
N GLY A 199 -44.10 5.54 13.41
CA GLY A 199 -43.83 4.13 13.70
C GLY A 199 -44.01 3.84 15.18
N THR A 200 -43.56 2.66 15.61
CA THR A 200 -43.70 2.22 17.00
C THR A 200 -42.35 2.24 17.70
N TYR A 201 -42.35 2.66 18.95
CA TYR A 201 -41.25 2.44 19.87
C TYR A 201 -41.65 1.39 20.92
N GLN A 202 -40.68 0.62 21.39
CA GLN A 202 -40.81 -0.20 22.59
C GLN A 202 -39.60 0.08 23.47
N LYS A 203 -39.82 0.64 24.66
CA LYS A 203 -38.75 1.05 25.60
C LYS A 203 -37.64 1.89 24.92
N GLY A 204 -38.04 2.83 24.07
CA GLY A 204 -37.13 3.75 23.37
C GLY A 204 -36.47 3.19 22.11
N VAL A 205 -36.68 1.90 21.80
CA VAL A 205 -36.16 1.26 20.58
C VAL A 205 -37.24 1.24 19.51
N LYS A 206 -36.89 1.58 18.26
CA LYS A 206 -37.82 1.50 17.13
C LYS A 206 -38.19 0.05 16.84
N THR A 207 -39.48 -0.25 16.77
CA THR A 207 -40.01 -1.59 16.48
C THR A 207 -41.08 -1.55 15.39
N GLY A 208 -41.24 -2.68 14.69
CA GLY A 208 -42.21 -2.84 13.61
C GLY A 208 -41.97 -1.91 12.42
N LEU A 209 -43.05 -1.56 11.73
CA LEU A 209 -43.02 -0.72 10.53
C LEU A 209 -42.83 0.76 10.88
N TRP A 210 -41.76 1.34 10.37
CA TRP A 210 -41.51 2.77 10.32
C TRP A 210 -41.71 3.31 8.92
N GLN A 211 -42.53 4.35 8.81
CA GLN A 211 -42.83 5.02 7.56
C GLN A 211 -42.31 6.45 7.61
N GLN A 212 -41.70 6.91 6.51
CA GLN A 212 -41.21 8.27 6.35
C GLN A 212 -41.66 8.84 5.02
N TRP A 213 -41.87 10.15 4.97
CA TRP A 213 -42.28 10.89 3.78
C TRP A 213 -41.35 12.07 3.57
N TYR A 214 -41.19 12.45 2.31
CA TYR A 214 -40.66 13.75 1.95
C TYR A 214 -41.69 14.84 2.29
N GLU A 215 -41.26 16.10 2.36
CA GLU A 215 -42.19 17.22 2.53
C GLU A 215 -43.13 17.41 1.33
N THR A 216 -42.80 16.80 0.19
CA THR A 216 -43.68 16.63 -0.98
C THR A 216 -44.77 15.56 -0.80
N GLU A 217 -44.84 14.91 0.38
CA GLU A 217 -45.78 13.84 0.74
C GLU A 217 -45.59 12.52 -0.01
N LYS A 218 -44.61 12.46 -0.91
CA LYS A 218 -44.12 11.20 -1.48
C LYS A 218 -43.49 10.35 -0.39
N LYS A 219 -43.70 9.03 -0.45
CA LYS A 219 -43.05 8.09 0.47
C LYS A 219 -41.54 8.15 0.29
N TRP A 220 -40.83 8.29 1.41
CA TRP A 220 -39.38 8.17 1.47
C TRP A 220 -38.99 6.75 1.86
N SER A 221 -39.60 6.18 2.91
CA SER A 221 -39.27 4.82 3.35
C SER A 221 -40.40 4.08 4.05
N GLU A 222 -40.34 2.75 3.99
CA GLU A 222 -41.13 1.78 4.74
C GLU A 222 -40.16 0.72 5.26
N LEU A 223 -39.75 0.82 6.53
CA LEU A 223 -38.73 -0.03 7.14
C LEU A 223 -39.32 -0.79 8.32
N ASN A 224 -39.42 -2.10 8.20
CA ASN A 224 -39.62 -3.01 9.31
C ASN A 224 -38.27 -3.29 9.99
N HIS A 225 -38.24 -3.18 11.32
CA HIS A 225 -37.02 -3.33 12.12
C HIS A 225 -36.70 -4.81 12.41
N GLU A 226 -37.70 -5.63 12.69
CA GLU A 226 -37.52 -7.05 13.05
C GLU A 226 -37.98 -7.96 11.91
N ASN A 227 -39.23 -7.79 11.47
CA ASN A 227 -39.89 -8.72 10.56
C ASN A 227 -40.74 -7.96 9.54
N GLY A 228 -40.51 -8.19 8.25
CA GLY A 228 -41.35 -7.63 7.20
C GLY A 228 -40.59 -7.17 5.96
N SER A 229 -41.31 -6.54 5.03
CA SER A 229 -40.71 -6.01 3.80
C SER A 229 -40.23 -4.58 4.00
N ASN A 230 -39.03 -4.28 3.53
CA ASN A 230 -38.44 -2.96 3.56
C ASN A 230 -38.41 -2.37 2.16
N LYS A 231 -38.77 -1.10 2.04
CA LYS A 231 -38.70 -0.32 0.81
C LYS A 231 -38.17 1.08 1.12
N LEU A 232 -37.33 1.58 0.22
CA LEU A 232 -36.80 2.94 0.24
C LEU A 232 -36.99 3.52 -1.15
N TRP A 233 -37.33 4.80 -1.25
CA TRP A 233 -37.52 5.51 -2.50
C TRP A 233 -36.70 6.78 -2.51
N TYR A 234 -36.25 7.17 -3.71
CA TYR A 234 -35.77 8.51 -4.00
C TYR A 234 -36.95 9.50 -4.09
N GLU A 235 -36.65 10.80 -3.99
CA GLU A 235 -37.67 11.86 -4.05
C GLU A 235 -38.39 11.92 -5.42
N ASN A 236 -37.71 11.47 -6.48
CA ASN A 236 -38.30 11.30 -7.81
C ASN A 236 -39.34 10.15 -7.88
N GLY A 237 -39.45 9.32 -6.83
CA GLY A 237 -40.38 8.18 -6.74
C GLY A 237 -39.78 6.84 -7.18
N GLN A 238 -38.55 6.81 -7.68
CA GLN A 238 -37.85 5.57 -8.01
C GLN A 238 -37.50 4.80 -6.73
N LEU A 239 -37.64 3.47 -6.76
CA LEU A 239 -37.19 2.62 -5.66
C LEU A 239 -35.67 2.72 -5.54
N GLU A 240 -35.16 2.92 -4.33
CA GLU A 240 -33.74 2.84 -4.00
C GLU A 240 -33.39 1.44 -3.49
N MET A 241 -34.30 0.82 -2.74
CA MET A 241 -34.05 -0.46 -2.07
C MET A 241 -35.35 -1.22 -1.84
N LYS A 242 -35.30 -2.54 -1.97
CA LYS A 242 -36.35 -3.45 -1.54
C LYS A 242 -35.75 -4.76 -1.02
N GLY A 243 -36.25 -5.24 0.10
CA GLY A 243 -35.84 -6.51 0.68
C GLY A 243 -36.74 -6.94 1.83
N LYS A 244 -36.45 -8.09 2.45
CA LYS A 244 -37.19 -8.58 3.62
C LYS A 244 -36.24 -8.71 4.82
N MET A 245 -36.74 -8.32 5.99
CA MET A 245 -36.13 -8.59 7.29
C MET A 245 -36.82 -9.77 7.96
N VAL A 246 -36.04 -10.65 8.57
CA VAL A 246 -36.49 -11.71 9.47
C VAL A 246 -35.58 -11.67 10.70
N ASP A 247 -36.16 -11.59 11.90
CA ASP A 247 -35.44 -11.49 13.17
C ASP A 247 -34.33 -10.42 13.18
N SER A 248 -34.63 -9.26 12.59
CA SER A 248 -33.72 -8.11 12.45
C SER A 248 -32.52 -8.34 11.51
N GLU A 249 -32.54 -9.43 10.74
CA GLU A 249 -31.52 -9.76 9.74
C GLU A 249 -32.10 -9.74 8.31
N LYS A 250 -31.23 -9.48 7.32
CA LYS A 250 -31.63 -9.54 5.91
C LYS A 250 -31.95 -10.98 5.52
N ASP A 251 -33.09 -11.19 4.90
CA ASP A 251 -33.52 -12.49 4.41
C ASP A 251 -34.12 -12.37 3.00
N GLY A 252 -33.92 -13.40 2.18
CA GLY A 252 -34.43 -13.50 0.83
C GLY A 252 -33.75 -12.51 -0.13
N LEU A 253 -34.47 -12.20 -1.21
CA LEU A 253 -33.94 -11.38 -2.29
C LEU A 253 -33.94 -9.90 -1.92
N TRP A 254 -32.76 -9.29 -1.96
CA TRP A 254 -32.57 -7.85 -1.82
C TRP A 254 -32.18 -7.25 -3.16
N THR A 255 -32.82 -6.13 -3.52
CA THR A 255 -32.53 -5.37 -4.73
C THR A 255 -32.37 -3.90 -4.38
N PHE A 256 -31.39 -3.27 -5.00
CA PHE A 256 -31.09 -1.85 -4.88
C PHE A 256 -30.96 -1.27 -6.27
N TRP A 257 -31.34 -0.01 -6.41
CA TRP A 257 -31.31 0.71 -7.68
C TRP A 257 -30.61 2.06 -7.50
N TRP A 258 -30.16 2.61 -8.62
CA TRP A 258 -29.74 4.00 -8.71
C TRP A 258 -30.95 4.92 -8.85
N GLU A 259 -30.76 6.22 -8.62
CA GLU A 259 -31.82 7.23 -8.79
C GLU A 259 -32.38 7.28 -10.22
N SER A 260 -31.59 6.83 -11.21
CA SER A 260 -32.03 6.65 -12.60
C SER A 260 -33.01 5.50 -12.82
N GLY A 261 -33.17 4.59 -11.85
CA GLY A 261 -33.98 3.38 -11.96
C GLY A 261 -33.20 2.14 -12.42
N GLU A 262 -31.95 2.31 -12.86
CA GLU A 262 -31.08 1.17 -13.18
C GLU A 262 -30.73 0.38 -11.92
N LYS A 263 -30.58 -0.94 -12.04
CA LYS A 263 -30.17 -1.76 -10.90
C LYS A 263 -28.77 -1.35 -10.45
N LYS A 264 -28.55 -1.44 -9.15
CA LYS A 264 -27.26 -1.23 -8.49
C LYS A 264 -26.74 -2.54 -7.90
N PHE A 265 -27.65 -3.32 -7.31
CA PHE A 265 -27.35 -4.60 -6.69
C PHE A 265 -28.59 -5.49 -6.65
N LYS A 266 -28.38 -6.79 -6.72
CA LYS A 266 -29.40 -7.83 -6.54
C LYS A 266 -28.73 -9.08 -5.99
N GLY A 267 -29.18 -9.58 -4.84
CA GLY A 267 -28.61 -10.77 -4.24
C GLY A 267 -29.50 -11.34 -3.14
N ASN A 268 -29.32 -12.62 -2.86
CA ASN A 268 -30.10 -13.32 -1.84
C ASN A 268 -29.35 -13.35 -0.50
N PHE A 269 -30.10 -13.27 0.59
CA PHE A 269 -29.59 -13.35 1.95
C PHE A 269 -30.31 -14.44 2.72
N LYS A 270 -29.63 -15.05 3.69
CA LYS A 270 -30.20 -16.00 4.64
C LYS A 270 -29.59 -15.70 6.00
N ASN A 271 -30.41 -15.34 6.98
CA ASN A 271 -29.95 -14.93 8.32
C ASN A 271 -28.81 -13.89 8.24
N GLY A 272 -29.03 -12.82 7.46
CA GLY A 272 -28.06 -11.73 7.30
C GLY A 272 -26.83 -12.05 6.44
N LEU A 273 -26.57 -13.33 6.14
CA LEU A 273 -25.44 -13.79 5.34
C LEU A 273 -25.78 -13.80 3.85
N LYS A 274 -24.79 -13.48 2.99
CA LYS A 274 -24.95 -13.56 1.53
C LYS A 274 -25.03 -15.03 1.11
N GLU A 275 -26.02 -15.35 0.29
CA GLU A 275 -26.27 -16.69 -0.23
C GLU A 275 -26.62 -16.62 -1.73
N GLY A 276 -26.17 -17.60 -2.52
CA GLY A 276 -26.45 -17.70 -3.96
C GLY A 276 -25.79 -16.61 -4.80
N ASN A 277 -26.37 -16.31 -5.97
CA ASN A 277 -25.80 -15.35 -6.91
C ASN A 277 -26.09 -13.90 -6.52
N HIS A 278 -25.04 -13.09 -6.47
CA HIS A 278 -25.09 -11.65 -6.21
C HIS A 278 -24.59 -10.91 -7.45
N ARG A 279 -25.40 -10.00 -7.97
CA ARG A 279 -25.11 -9.19 -9.14
C ARG A 279 -25.00 -7.72 -8.77
N PHE A 280 -24.05 -7.05 -9.40
CA PHE A 280 -23.70 -5.65 -9.19
C PHE A 280 -23.68 -4.95 -10.53
N TRP A 281 -24.14 -3.72 -10.60
CA TRP A 281 -24.29 -2.98 -11.86
C TRP A 281 -23.73 -1.56 -11.76
N HIS A 282 -23.11 -1.10 -12.84
CA HIS A 282 -22.70 0.27 -13.05
C HIS A 282 -23.93 1.16 -13.22
N LYS A 283 -23.75 2.49 -13.14
CA LYS A 283 -24.84 3.46 -13.37
C LYS A 283 -25.38 3.43 -14.81
N ASN A 284 -24.60 2.91 -15.76
CA ASN A 284 -24.99 2.77 -17.16
C ASN A 284 -25.80 1.48 -17.43
N GLY A 285 -26.05 0.65 -16.42
CA GLY A 285 -26.82 -0.60 -16.56
C GLY A 285 -25.99 -1.84 -16.91
N ASN A 286 -24.69 -1.70 -17.20
CA ASN A 286 -23.78 -2.83 -17.40
C ASN A 286 -23.46 -3.51 -16.07
N LEU A 287 -23.21 -4.83 -16.10
CA LEU A 287 -22.76 -5.56 -14.92
C LEU A 287 -21.36 -5.11 -14.51
N ILE A 288 -21.11 -4.99 -13.20
CA ILE A 288 -19.77 -4.90 -12.60
C ILE A 288 -19.28 -6.32 -12.31
N ALA A 289 -20.15 -7.11 -11.68
CA ALA A 289 -19.81 -8.44 -11.20
C ALA A 289 -21.04 -9.31 -10.96
N GLU A 290 -20.84 -10.62 -11.09
CA GLU A 290 -21.78 -11.68 -10.70
C GLU A 290 -20.96 -12.71 -9.93
N ILE A 291 -21.31 -12.90 -8.65
CA ILE A 291 -20.50 -13.69 -7.72
C ILE A 291 -21.44 -14.60 -6.93
N GLU A 292 -21.12 -15.88 -6.90
CA GLU A 292 -21.81 -16.86 -6.07
C GLU A 292 -21.24 -16.86 -4.63
N PHE A 293 -22.15 -16.82 -3.65
CA PHE A 293 -21.83 -16.83 -2.22
C PHE A 293 -22.47 -18.01 -1.51
N LYS A 294 -21.79 -18.53 -0.50
CA LYS A 294 -22.32 -19.48 0.48
C LYS A 294 -21.90 -19.02 1.87
N ASN A 295 -22.85 -18.73 2.75
CA ASN A 295 -22.58 -18.21 4.10
C ASN A 295 -21.62 -17.01 4.09
N SER A 296 -21.85 -16.04 3.20
CA SER A 296 -21.00 -14.84 2.99
C SER A 296 -19.60 -15.07 2.41
N ASN A 297 -19.15 -16.31 2.22
CA ASN A 297 -17.91 -16.60 1.50
C ASN A 297 -18.18 -16.76 0.00
N LYS A 298 -17.28 -16.24 -0.84
CA LYS A 298 -17.33 -16.51 -2.29
C LYS A 298 -17.18 -18.02 -2.51
N ASN A 299 -18.13 -18.64 -3.16
CA ASN A 299 -18.14 -20.08 -3.35
C ASN A 299 -18.95 -20.44 -4.59
N GLY A 300 -18.27 -20.87 -5.65
CA GLY A 300 -18.85 -21.08 -6.98
C GLY A 300 -18.31 -20.10 -8.00
N LYS A 301 -19.10 -19.82 -9.05
CA LYS A 301 -18.65 -19.01 -10.19
C LYS A 301 -18.58 -17.52 -9.83
N ALA A 302 -17.59 -16.83 -10.38
CA ALA A 302 -17.47 -15.38 -10.33
C ALA A 302 -17.04 -14.81 -11.68
N THR A 303 -17.71 -13.75 -12.10
CA THR A 303 -17.44 -13.04 -13.36
C THR A 303 -17.47 -11.53 -13.10
N TRP A 304 -16.57 -10.82 -13.73
CA TRP A 304 -16.46 -9.36 -13.72
C TRP A 304 -16.44 -8.84 -15.15
N TRP A 305 -16.94 -7.62 -15.31
CA TRP A 305 -17.00 -6.93 -16.59
C TRP A 305 -16.45 -5.50 -16.43
N PHE A 306 -15.91 -4.97 -17.52
CA PHE A 306 -15.56 -3.56 -17.63
C PHE A 306 -16.82 -2.69 -17.75
N ASP A 307 -16.68 -1.38 -17.53
CA ASP A 307 -17.76 -0.41 -17.75
C ASP A 307 -18.36 -0.47 -19.17
N SER A 308 -17.58 -0.94 -20.16
CA SER A 308 -18.02 -1.18 -21.55
C SER A 308 -19.00 -2.35 -21.69
N GLY A 309 -19.07 -3.25 -20.70
CA GLY A 309 -19.84 -4.50 -20.73
C GLY A 309 -19.05 -5.70 -21.25
N GLU A 310 -17.79 -5.52 -21.66
CA GLU A 310 -16.88 -6.61 -22.02
C GLU A 310 -16.38 -7.35 -20.79
N LEU A 311 -16.05 -8.64 -20.94
CA LEU A 311 -15.51 -9.46 -19.85
C LEU A 311 -14.16 -8.90 -19.38
N ASP A 312 -13.94 -8.88 -18.07
CA ASP A 312 -12.68 -8.50 -17.42
C ASP A 312 -12.02 -9.74 -16.81
N ILE A 313 -12.76 -10.46 -15.96
CA ILE A 313 -12.24 -11.61 -15.20
C ILE A 313 -13.32 -12.67 -15.04
N GLU A 314 -12.94 -13.94 -15.14
CA GLU A 314 -13.83 -15.07 -14.87
C GLU A 314 -13.05 -16.18 -14.16
N GLY A 315 -13.67 -16.78 -13.14
CA GLY A 315 -13.13 -17.94 -12.47
C GLY A 315 -14.05 -18.49 -11.38
N GLY A 316 -13.55 -19.46 -10.62
CA GLY A 316 -14.25 -20.09 -9.51
C GLY A 316 -13.65 -19.77 -8.15
N PHE A 317 -14.47 -19.82 -7.10
CA PHE A 317 -14.02 -19.81 -5.71
C PHE A 317 -14.48 -21.05 -4.96
N VAL A 318 -13.66 -21.51 -4.01
CA VAL A 318 -14.05 -22.45 -2.96
C VAL A 318 -13.66 -21.82 -1.63
N ASN A 319 -14.64 -21.62 -0.74
CA ASN A 319 -14.45 -21.01 0.59
C ASN A 319 -13.61 -19.71 0.55
N GLY A 320 -13.92 -18.82 -0.39
CA GLY A 320 -13.26 -17.52 -0.53
C GLY A 320 -11.92 -17.53 -1.26
N LYS A 321 -11.40 -18.69 -1.66
CA LYS A 321 -10.13 -18.83 -2.38
C LYS A 321 -10.35 -19.18 -3.85
N GLN A 322 -9.52 -18.62 -4.74
CA GLN A 322 -9.58 -18.92 -6.17
C GLN A 322 -9.32 -20.40 -6.42
N GLU A 323 -10.16 -21.02 -7.23
CA GLU A 323 -10.14 -22.44 -7.54
C GLU A 323 -10.51 -22.67 -9.02
N GLY A 324 -9.86 -23.63 -9.67
CA GLY A 324 -10.12 -24.00 -11.04
C GLY A 324 -9.53 -23.02 -12.06
N LYS A 325 -10.10 -23.01 -13.27
CA LYS A 325 -9.64 -22.16 -14.36
C LYS A 325 -10.01 -20.70 -14.12
N TRP A 326 -9.04 -19.82 -14.31
CA TRP A 326 -9.21 -18.37 -14.31
C TRP A 326 -8.76 -17.81 -15.65
N THR A 327 -9.57 -16.91 -16.20
CA THR A 327 -9.28 -16.19 -17.43
C THR A 327 -9.40 -14.70 -17.16
N TYR A 328 -8.46 -13.95 -17.73
CA TYR A 328 -8.33 -12.50 -17.62
C TYR A 328 -8.32 -11.93 -19.03
N TRP A 329 -9.14 -10.92 -19.26
CA TRP A 329 -9.28 -10.23 -20.52
C TRP A 329 -8.68 -8.83 -20.41
N ARG A 330 -8.32 -8.28 -21.56
CA ARG A 330 -7.87 -6.89 -21.72
C ARG A 330 -9.07 -6.02 -22.07
N THR A 331 -8.90 -4.71 -21.96
CA THR A 331 -9.92 -3.71 -22.32
C THR A 331 -10.23 -3.65 -23.82
N ASP A 332 -9.47 -4.37 -24.64
CA ASP A 332 -9.70 -4.55 -26.09
C ASP A 332 -10.51 -5.83 -26.41
N GLY A 333 -11.04 -6.51 -25.38
CA GLY A 333 -11.83 -7.74 -25.50
C GLY A 333 -11.01 -9.01 -25.73
N HIS A 334 -9.70 -8.94 -25.94
CA HIS A 334 -8.84 -10.11 -26.15
C HIS A 334 -8.38 -10.69 -24.81
N LYS A 335 -8.07 -12.00 -24.78
CA LYS A 335 -7.50 -12.63 -23.59
C LYS A 335 -6.13 -12.02 -23.28
N GLY A 336 -5.90 -11.65 -22.03
CA GLY A 336 -4.57 -11.30 -21.53
C GLY A 336 -3.82 -12.54 -21.04
N ASN A 337 -4.47 -13.33 -20.18
CA ASN A 337 -3.87 -14.54 -19.61
C ASN A 337 -4.92 -15.49 -19.01
N GLU A 338 -4.57 -16.77 -18.92
CA GLU A 338 -5.40 -17.78 -18.26
C GLU A 338 -4.54 -18.87 -17.63
N GLY A 339 -5.09 -19.54 -16.61
CA GLY A 339 -4.44 -20.68 -15.98
C GLY A 339 -5.30 -21.24 -14.84
N ILE A 340 -4.72 -22.17 -14.08
CA ILE A 340 -5.42 -22.82 -12.97
C ILE A 340 -4.98 -22.20 -11.65
N TYR A 341 -5.95 -21.94 -10.78
CA TYR A 341 -5.72 -21.75 -9.35
C TYR A 341 -6.13 -22.99 -8.58
N SER A 342 -5.38 -23.32 -7.54
CA SER A 342 -5.74 -24.31 -6.54
C SER A 342 -5.46 -23.72 -5.17
N ASN A 343 -6.48 -23.65 -4.32
CA ASN A 343 -6.42 -23.08 -2.98
C ASN A 343 -5.84 -21.65 -2.94
N GLY A 344 -6.21 -20.82 -3.94
CA GLY A 344 -5.76 -19.43 -4.06
C GLY A 344 -4.34 -19.24 -4.60
N LYS A 345 -3.70 -20.30 -5.11
CA LYS A 345 -2.36 -20.24 -5.70
C LYS A 345 -2.35 -20.70 -7.15
N MET A 346 -1.56 -20.04 -7.99
CA MET A 346 -1.33 -20.42 -9.38
C MET A 346 -0.71 -21.82 -9.42
N ASN A 347 -1.33 -22.70 -10.19
CA ASN A 347 -0.93 -24.08 -10.38
C ASN A 347 -1.14 -24.49 -11.85
N GLY A 348 -0.42 -25.52 -12.30
CA GLY A 348 -0.57 -26.05 -13.65
C GLY A 348 -0.15 -25.06 -14.73
N LEU A 349 -0.61 -25.29 -15.96
CA LEU A 349 -0.23 -24.49 -17.14
C LEU A 349 -0.90 -23.11 -17.10
N TRP A 350 -0.10 -22.09 -17.37
CA TRP A 350 -0.54 -20.72 -17.61
C TRP A 350 -0.14 -20.27 -19.01
N THR A 351 -1.05 -19.56 -19.67
CA THR A 351 -0.88 -18.99 -21.00
C THR A 351 -1.10 -17.50 -20.94
N TYR A 352 -0.24 -16.73 -21.62
CA TYR A 352 -0.31 -15.29 -21.72
C TYR A 352 -0.26 -14.91 -23.20
N TRP A 353 -1.01 -13.88 -23.58
CA TRP A 353 -1.12 -13.44 -24.97
C TRP A 353 -0.64 -12.00 -25.15
N TYR A 354 -0.15 -11.73 -26.35
CA TYR A 354 0.06 -10.38 -26.88
C TYR A 354 -1.27 -9.74 -27.26
N GLU A 355 -1.23 -8.43 -27.53
CA GLU A 355 -2.39 -7.66 -28.02
C GLU A 355 -2.91 -8.19 -29.36
N ASN A 356 -2.03 -8.68 -30.22
CA ASN A 356 -2.38 -9.27 -31.51
C ASN A 356 -3.01 -10.68 -31.40
N GLY A 357 -3.27 -11.17 -30.18
CA GLY A 357 -3.86 -12.48 -29.92
C GLY A 357 -2.89 -13.66 -30.01
N GLN A 358 -1.62 -13.45 -30.37
CA GLN A 358 -0.61 -14.50 -30.36
C GLN A 358 -0.13 -14.79 -28.94
N VAL A 359 0.29 -16.04 -28.70
CA VAL A 359 0.81 -16.45 -27.40
C VAL A 359 2.14 -15.73 -27.14
N TRP A 360 2.23 -15.00 -26.03
CA TRP A 360 3.46 -14.38 -25.57
C TRP A 360 4.34 -15.38 -24.82
N LYS A 361 3.76 -16.10 -23.87
CA LYS A 361 4.47 -17.12 -23.11
C LYS A 361 3.53 -18.15 -22.52
N THR A 362 4.06 -19.34 -22.32
CA THR A 362 3.41 -20.41 -21.57
C THR A 362 4.37 -20.97 -20.55
N GLY A 363 3.83 -21.48 -19.45
CA GLY A 363 4.62 -22.22 -18.49
C GLY A 363 3.81 -22.66 -17.30
N ALA A 364 4.29 -23.71 -16.63
CA ALA A 364 3.60 -24.24 -15.48
C ALA A 364 4.02 -23.55 -14.18
N PHE A 365 3.07 -23.49 -13.24
CA PHE A 365 3.27 -23.03 -11.88
C PHE A 365 2.99 -24.16 -10.90
N LYS A 366 3.67 -24.11 -9.75
CA LYS A 366 3.39 -24.90 -8.56
C LYS A 366 3.44 -23.96 -7.36
N ASP A 367 2.31 -23.80 -6.67
CA ASP A 367 2.20 -22.92 -5.50
C ASP A 367 2.73 -21.49 -5.74
N ASN A 368 2.37 -20.87 -6.87
CA ASN A 368 2.88 -19.55 -7.34
C ASN A 368 4.34 -19.52 -7.83
N GLY A 369 5.13 -20.58 -7.66
CA GLY A 369 6.49 -20.69 -8.21
C GLY A 369 6.48 -21.25 -9.63
N LYS A 370 7.32 -20.72 -10.53
CA LYS A 370 7.50 -21.31 -11.87
C LYS A 370 8.02 -22.74 -11.73
N ASN A 371 7.40 -23.69 -12.41
CA ASN A 371 7.78 -25.09 -12.33
C ASN A 371 7.42 -25.84 -13.63
N GLY A 372 8.33 -26.63 -14.16
CA GLY A 372 8.20 -27.32 -15.45
C GLY A 372 8.65 -26.47 -16.64
N HIS A 373 8.25 -26.90 -17.84
CA HIS A 373 8.66 -26.29 -19.10
C HIS A 373 8.07 -24.89 -19.28
N TRP A 374 8.90 -23.93 -19.64
CA TRP A 374 8.51 -22.56 -19.98
C TRP A 374 8.93 -22.24 -21.40
N VAL A 375 8.03 -21.62 -22.15
CA VAL A 375 8.28 -21.16 -23.52
C VAL A 375 7.85 -19.71 -23.64
N VAL A 376 8.75 -18.88 -24.17
CA VAL A 376 8.46 -17.48 -24.53
C VAL A 376 8.57 -17.35 -26.04
N TYR A 377 7.66 -16.60 -26.63
CA TYR A 377 7.55 -16.38 -28.07
C TYR A 377 7.76 -14.90 -28.39
N TYR A 378 8.16 -14.62 -29.63
CA TYR A 378 8.06 -13.31 -30.26
C TYR A 378 6.61 -13.03 -30.69
N GLU A 379 6.29 -11.76 -30.99
CA GLU A 379 4.98 -11.34 -31.49
C GLU A 379 4.58 -11.96 -32.84
N ASN A 380 5.53 -12.55 -33.56
CA ASN A 380 5.30 -13.29 -34.80
C ASN A 380 5.05 -14.80 -34.59
N GLY A 381 5.03 -15.26 -33.32
CA GLY A 381 4.67 -16.61 -32.92
C GLY A 381 5.84 -17.59 -32.91
N ARG A 382 7.04 -17.15 -33.30
CA ARG A 382 8.27 -17.96 -33.20
C ARG A 382 8.78 -17.95 -31.78
N LYS A 383 9.39 -19.06 -31.35
CA LYS A 383 10.00 -19.15 -30.02
C LYS A 383 11.13 -18.12 -29.88
N TYR A 384 11.17 -17.45 -28.75
CA TYR A 384 12.30 -16.63 -28.31
C TYR A 384 13.25 -17.46 -27.44
N TYR A 385 12.73 -18.11 -26.40
CA TYR A 385 13.49 -19.09 -25.61
C TYR A 385 12.59 -20.10 -24.92
N GLU A 386 13.16 -21.24 -24.55
CA GLU A 386 12.52 -22.24 -23.70
C GLU A 386 13.52 -22.94 -22.78
N GLY A 387 12.98 -23.49 -21.69
CA GLY A 387 13.73 -24.26 -20.70
C GLY A 387 12.87 -24.66 -19.51
N GLU A 388 13.46 -25.44 -18.61
CA GLU A 388 12.78 -25.96 -17.42
C GLU A 388 13.02 -25.07 -16.21
N PHE A 389 11.97 -24.90 -15.40
CA PHE A 389 12.06 -24.32 -14.07
C PHE A 389 11.78 -25.38 -12.99
N VAL A 390 12.51 -25.35 -11.89
CA VAL A 390 12.22 -26.12 -10.68
C VAL A 390 12.16 -25.17 -9.50
N ASN A 391 11.03 -25.08 -8.81
CA ASN A 391 10.83 -24.17 -7.66
C ASN A 391 11.20 -22.69 -7.95
N GLY A 392 10.97 -22.21 -9.17
CA GLY A 392 11.27 -20.85 -9.58
C GLY A 392 12.67 -20.64 -10.18
N GLU A 393 13.46 -21.69 -10.32
CA GLU A 393 14.88 -21.65 -10.73
C GLU A 393 15.12 -22.35 -12.07
N GLU A 394 16.02 -21.81 -12.90
CA GLU A 394 16.42 -22.46 -14.15
C GLU A 394 17.13 -23.80 -13.87
N GLU A 395 16.66 -24.85 -14.55
CA GLU A 395 17.21 -26.20 -14.46
C GLU A 395 17.25 -26.82 -15.87
N GLY A 396 18.16 -27.77 -16.09
CA GLY A 396 18.20 -28.56 -17.32
C GLY A 396 18.59 -27.75 -18.56
N ALA A 397 18.13 -28.19 -19.73
CA ALA A 397 18.50 -27.62 -21.02
C ALA A 397 17.74 -26.33 -21.33
N TRP A 398 18.46 -25.34 -21.87
CA TRP A 398 17.92 -24.05 -22.27
C TRP A 398 18.31 -23.74 -23.70
N VAL A 399 17.37 -23.21 -24.47
CA VAL A 399 17.57 -22.84 -25.87
C VAL A 399 16.93 -21.49 -26.14
N SER A 400 17.61 -20.63 -26.91
CA SER A 400 17.03 -19.41 -27.46
C SER A 400 17.20 -19.33 -28.97
N TRP A 401 16.34 -18.56 -29.61
CA TRP A 401 16.31 -18.34 -31.05
C TRP A 401 16.25 -16.85 -31.36
N TYR A 402 16.72 -16.48 -32.54
CA TYR A 402 16.47 -15.19 -33.15
C TYR A 402 15.02 -15.12 -33.66
N GLU A 403 14.53 -13.91 -33.91
CA GLU A 403 13.20 -13.68 -34.49
C GLU A 403 13.04 -14.33 -35.89
N SER A 404 14.14 -14.53 -36.62
CA SER A 404 14.17 -15.33 -37.85
C SER A 404 13.88 -16.82 -37.65
N GLY A 405 13.82 -17.30 -36.40
CA GLY A 405 13.63 -18.71 -36.02
C GLY A 405 14.93 -19.52 -35.99
N LYS A 406 16.07 -18.89 -36.29
CA LYS A 406 17.39 -19.54 -36.22
C LYS A 406 17.87 -19.62 -34.78
N LYS A 407 18.50 -20.75 -34.42
CA LYS A 407 19.03 -20.97 -33.07
C LYS A 407 20.06 -19.89 -32.74
N GLN A 408 19.91 -19.27 -31.58
CA GLN A 408 20.77 -18.19 -31.09
C GLN A 408 21.72 -18.73 -30.02
N MET A 409 21.21 -19.51 -29.07
CA MET A 409 21.99 -20.01 -27.94
C MET A 409 21.44 -21.34 -27.43
N SER A 410 22.31 -22.17 -26.85
CA SER A 410 21.88 -23.27 -25.99
C SER A 410 22.91 -23.59 -24.93
N GLY A 411 22.42 -24.03 -23.77
CA GLY A 411 23.24 -24.48 -22.67
C GLY A 411 22.41 -25.25 -21.66
N SER A 412 22.97 -25.45 -20.47
CA SER A 412 22.23 -26.07 -19.38
C SER A 412 22.54 -25.41 -18.04
N PHE A 413 21.55 -25.46 -17.15
CA PHE A 413 21.67 -25.09 -15.75
C PHE A 413 21.56 -26.31 -14.86
N SER A 414 22.27 -26.30 -13.75
CA SER A 414 22.06 -27.20 -12.61
C SER A 414 22.13 -26.37 -11.34
N ASN A 415 21.09 -26.41 -10.51
CA ASN A 415 20.98 -25.63 -9.27
C ASN A 415 21.20 -24.11 -9.50
N ARG A 416 20.53 -23.52 -10.51
CA ARG A 416 20.70 -22.10 -10.95
C ARG A 416 22.06 -21.75 -11.57
N LYS A 417 22.95 -22.72 -11.79
CA LYS A 417 24.30 -22.45 -12.28
C LYS A 417 24.52 -23.02 -13.67
N MET A 418 25.06 -22.20 -14.57
CA MET A 418 25.53 -22.63 -15.88
C MET A 418 26.48 -23.81 -15.70
N THR A 419 26.17 -24.91 -16.39
CA THR A 419 26.94 -26.14 -16.36
C THR A 419 27.09 -26.72 -17.76
N GLY A 420 28.18 -27.45 -17.98
CA GLY A 420 28.47 -28.09 -19.25
C GLY A 420 28.72 -27.11 -20.38
N LYS A 421 28.32 -27.51 -21.58
CA LYS A 421 28.62 -26.80 -22.83
C LYS A 421 27.58 -25.71 -23.10
N TRP A 422 28.07 -24.51 -23.38
CA TRP A 422 27.28 -23.35 -23.81
C TRP A 422 27.70 -22.94 -25.21
N GLU A 423 26.74 -22.94 -26.13
CA GLU A 423 26.96 -22.62 -27.53
C GLU A 423 26.10 -21.43 -27.93
N ALA A 424 26.64 -20.55 -28.75
CA ALA A 424 25.88 -19.52 -29.43
C ALA A 424 26.24 -19.46 -30.91
N TRP A 425 25.28 -19.00 -31.71
CA TRP A 425 25.40 -18.86 -33.16
C TRP A 425 25.08 -17.42 -33.55
N PHE A 426 25.66 -16.97 -34.65
CA PHE A 426 25.21 -15.77 -35.36
C PHE A 426 23.92 -16.07 -36.12
N GLU A 427 23.20 -15.03 -36.53
CA GLU A 427 21.96 -15.20 -37.28
C GLU A 427 22.17 -15.82 -38.68
N ASN A 428 23.39 -15.85 -39.21
CA ASN A 428 23.69 -16.63 -40.41
C ASN A 428 23.84 -18.14 -40.16
N GLY A 429 23.73 -18.61 -38.91
CA GLY A 429 23.84 -20.01 -38.49
C GLY A 429 25.27 -20.46 -38.15
N GLN A 430 26.28 -19.61 -38.34
CA GLN A 430 27.65 -19.94 -37.96
C GLN A 430 27.84 -19.83 -36.45
N LYS A 431 28.71 -20.69 -35.87
CA LYS A 431 29.05 -20.59 -34.45
C LYS A 431 29.64 -19.21 -34.14
N LYS A 432 29.22 -18.65 -33.01
CA LYS A 432 29.75 -17.41 -32.42
C LYS A 432 30.71 -17.72 -31.29
N TYR A 433 30.29 -18.61 -30.39
CA TYR A 433 31.16 -19.15 -29.35
C TYR A 433 30.73 -20.53 -28.88
N GLU A 434 31.67 -21.21 -28.24
CA GLU A 434 31.52 -22.47 -27.52
C GLU A 434 32.30 -22.34 -26.22
N LEU A 435 31.60 -22.38 -25.10
CA LEU A 435 32.13 -22.19 -23.75
C LEU A 435 31.79 -23.43 -22.92
N PHE A 436 32.58 -23.68 -21.88
CA PHE A 436 32.33 -24.74 -20.92
C PHE A 436 32.29 -24.17 -19.52
N TYR A 437 31.26 -24.51 -18.76
CA TYR A 437 31.03 -24.01 -17.41
C TYR A 437 30.93 -25.16 -16.41
N LYS A 438 31.44 -24.91 -15.21
CA LYS A 438 31.19 -25.69 -14.00
C LYS A 438 30.79 -24.69 -12.92
N ASP A 439 29.56 -24.77 -12.41
CA ASP A 439 29.06 -23.90 -11.35
C ASP A 439 29.21 -22.39 -11.66
N ASN A 440 28.81 -21.94 -12.85
CA ASN A 440 28.99 -20.56 -13.37
C ASN A 440 30.45 -20.15 -13.68
N ILE A 441 31.43 -21.03 -13.47
CA ILE A 441 32.85 -20.73 -13.68
C ILE A 441 33.30 -21.39 -14.98
N LYS A 442 34.06 -20.68 -15.84
CA LYS A 442 34.62 -21.27 -17.06
C LYS A 442 35.57 -22.42 -16.70
N ASP A 443 35.32 -23.62 -17.21
CA ASP A 443 36.14 -24.83 -17.00
C ASP A 443 36.15 -25.66 -18.28
N GLY A 444 37.24 -25.56 -19.05
CA GLY A 444 37.38 -26.14 -20.39
C GLY A 444 37.88 -25.14 -21.43
N VAL A 445 37.89 -25.54 -22.71
CA VAL A 445 38.39 -24.71 -23.81
C VAL A 445 37.25 -23.86 -24.38
N ALA A 446 37.33 -22.55 -24.19
CA ALA A 446 36.50 -21.56 -24.85
C ALA A 446 36.97 -21.34 -26.29
N ARG A 447 36.03 -21.31 -27.24
CA ARG A 447 36.29 -21.02 -28.65
C ARG A 447 35.37 -19.93 -29.15
N TYR A 448 35.92 -19.04 -29.98
CA TYR A 448 35.21 -17.90 -30.56
C TYR A 448 35.46 -17.85 -32.06
N TRP A 449 34.42 -17.50 -32.82
CA TRP A 449 34.47 -17.38 -34.27
C TRP A 449 33.93 -16.03 -34.73
N THR A 450 34.25 -15.64 -35.96
CA THR A 450 33.68 -14.47 -36.63
C THR A 450 32.38 -14.85 -37.37
N GLU A 451 31.63 -13.85 -37.83
CA GLU A 451 30.45 -14.01 -38.71
C GLU A 451 30.77 -14.61 -40.09
N ARG A 452 32.04 -14.89 -40.40
CA ARG A 452 32.44 -15.65 -41.60
C ARG A 452 32.82 -17.10 -41.27
N GLY A 453 32.74 -17.50 -40.00
CA GLY A 453 33.05 -18.86 -39.54
C GLY A 453 34.53 -19.06 -39.27
N ILE A 454 35.31 -17.98 -39.30
CA ILE A 454 36.76 -18.00 -39.12
C ILE A 454 37.03 -18.03 -37.61
N PRO A 455 37.83 -18.97 -37.09
CA PRO A 455 38.25 -18.97 -35.69
C PRO A 455 38.88 -17.61 -35.34
N ARG A 456 38.55 -17.06 -34.18
CA ARG A 456 39.09 -15.77 -33.69
C ARG A 456 40.03 -15.98 -32.51
N LEU A 457 39.61 -16.85 -31.59
CA LEU A 457 40.26 -17.05 -30.30
C LEU A 457 39.94 -18.43 -29.74
N SER A 458 40.93 -19.08 -29.13
CA SER A 458 40.76 -20.28 -28.32
C SER A 458 41.52 -20.14 -27.02
N GLU A 459 40.85 -20.35 -25.89
CA GLU A 459 41.38 -20.12 -24.53
C GLU A 459 40.99 -21.28 -23.63
N GLY A 460 41.97 -21.94 -23.02
CA GLY A 460 41.72 -22.95 -22.00
C GLY A 460 41.56 -22.33 -20.61
N TYR A 461 40.61 -22.86 -19.83
CA TYR A 461 40.35 -22.46 -18.46
C TYR A 461 40.27 -23.66 -17.52
N LYS A 462 40.73 -23.48 -16.28
CA LYS A 462 40.42 -24.35 -15.15
C LYS A 462 40.01 -23.49 -13.96
N ASN A 463 38.81 -23.72 -13.43
CA ASN A 463 38.24 -22.91 -12.33
C ASN A 463 38.32 -21.38 -12.61
N GLY A 464 38.07 -20.98 -13.85
CA GLY A 464 38.06 -19.57 -14.27
C GLY A 464 39.45 -18.95 -14.52
N ILE A 465 40.53 -19.68 -14.24
CA ILE A 465 41.92 -19.25 -14.45
C ILE A 465 42.40 -19.81 -15.79
N TYR A 466 43.20 -19.05 -16.56
CA TYR A 466 43.77 -19.54 -17.81
C TYR A 466 44.62 -20.80 -17.58
N GLN A 467 44.28 -21.88 -18.28
CA GLN A 467 44.92 -23.18 -18.19
C GLN A 467 44.95 -23.86 -19.56
N GLY A 468 46.14 -24.23 -20.03
CA GLY A 468 46.34 -24.86 -21.32
C GLY A 468 46.35 -23.85 -22.47
N VAL A 469 45.68 -24.20 -23.57
CA VAL A 469 45.84 -23.55 -24.88
C VAL A 469 45.44 -22.07 -24.90
N TYR A 470 46.23 -21.26 -25.59
CA TYR A 470 45.87 -19.90 -26.02
C TYR A 470 46.23 -19.72 -27.50
N ILE A 471 45.24 -19.50 -28.36
CA ILE A 471 45.45 -19.31 -29.80
C ILE A 471 44.60 -18.14 -30.31
N THR A 472 45.23 -17.21 -31.02
CA THR A 472 44.55 -16.17 -31.81
C THR A 472 44.78 -16.43 -33.29
N TYR A 473 43.88 -15.92 -34.12
CA TYR A 473 43.89 -16.14 -35.57
C TYR A 473 43.78 -14.81 -36.31
N PHE A 474 44.34 -14.76 -37.52
CA PHE A 474 44.19 -13.66 -38.46
C PHE A 474 42.83 -13.71 -39.18
N PRO A 475 42.43 -12.63 -39.88
CA PRO A 475 41.21 -12.63 -40.69
C PRO A 475 41.17 -13.69 -41.81
N ASP A 476 42.31 -14.24 -42.22
CA ASP A 476 42.42 -15.34 -43.19
C ASP A 476 42.30 -16.74 -42.55
N GLY A 477 42.16 -16.81 -41.22
CA GLY A 477 42.07 -18.05 -40.45
C GLY A 477 43.41 -18.69 -40.08
N LYS A 478 44.55 -18.14 -40.51
CA LYS A 478 45.87 -18.62 -40.07
C LYS A 478 46.13 -18.19 -38.63
N THR A 479 46.94 -18.97 -37.91
CA THR A 479 47.33 -18.64 -36.53
C THR A 479 48.12 -17.32 -36.51
N ASN A 480 47.71 -16.40 -35.63
CA ASN A 480 48.42 -15.17 -35.32
C ASN A 480 49.36 -15.38 -34.14
N THR A 481 48.84 -15.91 -33.04
CA THR A 481 49.63 -16.19 -31.84
C THR A 481 49.19 -17.54 -31.27
N LYS A 482 50.14 -18.36 -30.79
CA LYS A 482 49.82 -19.54 -29.99
C LYS A 482 50.78 -19.73 -28.83
N GLY A 483 50.27 -20.19 -27.70
CA GLY A 483 51.04 -20.53 -26.51
C GLY A 483 50.18 -21.30 -25.52
N ASN A 484 50.74 -21.55 -24.34
CA ASN A 484 50.03 -22.19 -23.24
C ASN A 484 50.10 -21.32 -21.97
N TYR A 485 49.06 -21.45 -21.15
CA TYR A 485 49.02 -20.98 -19.78
C TYR A 485 49.07 -22.16 -18.81
N ASN A 486 49.71 -21.95 -17.66
CA ASN A 486 49.59 -22.81 -16.50
C ASN A 486 49.34 -21.93 -15.27
N ASP A 487 48.24 -22.16 -14.56
CA ASP A 487 47.80 -21.36 -13.40
C ASP A 487 47.76 -19.84 -13.68
N GLY A 488 47.27 -19.45 -14.87
CA GLY A 488 47.14 -18.05 -15.26
C GLY A 488 48.44 -17.42 -15.78
N LEU A 489 49.55 -18.15 -15.76
CA LEU A 489 50.87 -17.66 -16.17
C LEU A 489 51.28 -18.26 -17.51
N ARG A 490 51.93 -17.46 -18.38
CA ARG A 490 52.51 -17.96 -19.63
C ARG A 490 53.51 -19.08 -19.33
N ASP A 491 53.35 -20.23 -19.97
CA ASP A 491 54.22 -21.37 -19.75
C ASP A 491 54.53 -22.12 -21.06
N GLY A 492 55.79 -22.49 -21.25
CA GLY A 492 56.30 -23.09 -22.47
C GLY A 492 56.48 -22.07 -23.61
N SER A 493 56.38 -22.58 -24.85
CA SER A 493 56.69 -21.81 -26.07
C SER A 493 55.49 -21.01 -26.57
N TRP A 494 55.69 -19.70 -26.68
CA TRP A 494 54.79 -18.73 -27.30
C TRP A 494 55.31 -18.38 -28.69
N THR A 495 54.50 -18.53 -29.73
CA THR A 495 54.88 -18.29 -31.12
C THR A 495 53.96 -17.26 -31.75
N TYR A 496 54.56 -16.28 -32.43
CA TYR A 496 53.89 -15.19 -33.12
C TYR A 496 54.20 -15.30 -34.61
N PHE A 497 53.17 -15.10 -35.42
CA PHE A 497 53.21 -15.21 -36.87
C PHE A 497 52.86 -13.86 -37.50
N ILE A 498 53.22 -13.67 -38.77
CA ILE A 498 52.69 -12.61 -39.62
C ILE A 498 51.54 -13.13 -40.49
N GLU A 499 50.77 -12.21 -41.05
CA GLU A 499 49.78 -12.52 -42.08
C GLU A 499 50.49 -13.26 -43.24
N GLY A 500 49.97 -14.43 -43.61
CA GLY A 500 50.66 -15.39 -44.49
C GLY A 500 51.18 -16.65 -43.79
N GLY A 501 51.43 -16.62 -42.48
CA GLY A 501 51.75 -17.78 -41.64
C GLY A 501 53.23 -18.00 -41.34
N ALA A 502 54.12 -17.09 -41.75
CA ALA A 502 55.53 -17.15 -41.38
C ALA A 502 55.74 -16.74 -39.91
N LYS A 503 56.66 -17.42 -39.20
CA LYS A 503 57.02 -17.07 -37.82
C LYS A 503 57.84 -15.78 -37.81
N ILE A 504 57.52 -14.87 -36.90
CA ILE A 504 58.31 -13.66 -36.68
C ILE A 504 58.93 -13.61 -35.28
N ARG A 505 58.35 -14.36 -34.32
CA ARG A 505 58.88 -14.43 -32.96
C ARG A 505 58.47 -15.72 -32.24
N GLN A 506 59.37 -16.26 -31.43
CA GLN A 506 59.12 -17.40 -30.55
C GLN A 506 59.77 -17.11 -29.19
N GLU A 507 59.01 -17.22 -28.12
CA GLU A 507 59.40 -16.86 -26.75
C GLU A 507 59.15 -18.06 -25.85
N TYR A 508 60.12 -18.46 -25.04
CA TYR A 508 59.89 -19.46 -24.01
C TYR A 508 59.66 -18.79 -22.65
N TYR A 509 58.68 -19.31 -21.91
CA TYR A 509 58.34 -18.90 -20.56
C TYR A 509 58.32 -20.10 -19.62
N LYS A 510 58.65 -19.86 -18.35
CA LYS A 510 58.44 -20.81 -17.26
C LYS A 510 57.79 -20.09 -16.10
N MET A 511 56.59 -20.51 -15.71
CA MET A 511 55.80 -19.86 -14.64
C MET A 511 55.71 -18.33 -14.81
N GLY A 512 55.42 -17.88 -16.04
CA GLY A 512 55.24 -16.46 -16.37
C GLY A 512 56.52 -15.66 -16.56
N LYS A 513 57.69 -16.19 -16.22
CA LYS A 513 58.98 -15.53 -16.40
C LYS A 513 59.63 -15.92 -17.72
N ARG A 514 60.36 -15.00 -18.34
CA ARG A 514 61.19 -15.29 -19.52
C ARG A 514 62.29 -16.25 -19.09
N ASP A 515 62.30 -17.43 -19.67
CA ASP A 515 63.22 -18.51 -19.32
C ASP A 515 63.49 -19.31 -20.60
N GLY A 516 64.71 -19.76 -20.87
CA GLY A 516 65.06 -20.42 -22.13
C GLY A 516 65.24 -19.46 -23.32
N GLN A 517 65.17 -20.02 -24.53
CA GLN A 517 65.56 -19.35 -25.77
C GLN A 517 64.40 -18.58 -26.41
N TRP A 518 64.69 -17.35 -26.81
CA TRP A 518 63.81 -16.48 -27.59
C TRP A 518 64.42 -16.29 -28.98
N LEU A 519 63.60 -16.46 -30.00
CA LEU A 519 63.98 -16.36 -31.41
C LEU A 519 63.12 -15.29 -32.08
N ILE A 520 63.77 -14.41 -32.84
CA ILE A 520 63.13 -13.37 -33.65
C ILE A 520 63.60 -13.57 -35.08
N TRP A 521 62.69 -13.49 -36.04
CA TRP A 521 62.98 -13.59 -37.47
C TRP A 521 62.68 -12.26 -38.17
N TYR A 522 63.39 -11.97 -39.26
CA TYR A 522 63.01 -10.92 -40.20
C TYR A 522 61.74 -11.31 -40.97
N MET A 523 61.07 -10.33 -41.61
CA MET A 523 59.88 -10.61 -42.42
C MET A 523 60.13 -11.57 -43.59
N ASN A 524 61.37 -11.67 -44.09
CA ASN A 524 61.76 -12.63 -45.13
C ASN A 524 62.00 -14.06 -44.58
N GLY A 525 61.76 -14.31 -43.28
CA GLY A 525 61.95 -15.60 -42.63
C GLY A 525 63.37 -15.91 -42.16
N SER A 526 64.37 -15.05 -42.45
CA SER A 526 65.74 -15.25 -41.97
C SER A 526 65.86 -14.97 -40.46
N PRO A 527 66.65 -15.74 -39.68
CA PRO A 527 66.88 -15.46 -38.26
C PRO A 527 67.44 -14.06 -38.03
N ASN A 528 66.85 -13.29 -37.13
CA ASN A 528 67.26 -11.93 -36.78
C ASN A 528 68.00 -11.92 -35.43
N THR A 529 67.38 -12.46 -34.38
CA THR A 529 67.95 -12.42 -33.02
C THR A 529 67.65 -13.70 -32.26
N GLU A 530 68.65 -14.23 -31.58
CA GLU A 530 68.56 -15.27 -30.56
C GLU A 530 68.92 -14.69 -29.19
N ILE A 531 68.08 -14.89 -28.19
CA ILE A 531 68.29 -14.41 -26.81
C ILE A 531 68.00 -15.54 -25.83
N ASN A 532 68.96 -15.90 -24.98
CA ASN A 532 68.70 -16.82 -23.88
C ASN A 532 68.38 -16.06 -22.59
N TYR A 533 67.32 -16.49 -21.90
CA TYR A 533 66.88 -15.95 -20.62
C TYR A 533 66.91 -17.02 -19.52
N LYS A 534 67.05 -16.57 -18.27
CA LYS A 534 66.80 -17.36 -17.07
C LYS A 534 66.20 -16.43 -16.02
N ASN A 535 64.99 -16.73 -15.55
CA ASN A 535 64.27 -15.89 -14.58
C ASN A 535 64.28 -14.38 -14.96
N ASP A 536 63.78 -14.04 -16.14
CA ASP A 536 63.66 -12.69 -16.70
C ASP A 536 64.96 -11.95 -17.02
N LYS A 537 66.12 -12.54 -16.74
CA LYS A 537 67.43 -11.95 -17.00
C LYS A 537 68.09 -12.64 -18.18
N ARG A 538 68.72 -11.87 -19.08
CA ARG A 538 69.55 -12.45 -20.15
C ARG A 538 70.63 -13.34 -19.52
N HIS A 539 70.70 -14.59 -19.93
CA HIS A 539 71.59 -15.59 -19.36
C HIS A 539 71.90 -16.65 -20.44
N GLY A 540 73.16 -16.74 -20.85
CA GLY A 540 73.60 -17.56 -21.98
C GLY A 540 73.91 -16.72 -23.23
N LYS A 541 73.83 -17.35 -24.41
CA LYS A 541 74.18 -16.73 -25.68
C LYS A 541 73.14 -15.71 -26.12
N PHE A 542 73.63 -14.59 -26.66
CA PHE A 542 72.87 -13.60 -27.41
C PHE A 542 73.51 -13.48 -28.79
N LYS A 543 72.70 -13.53 -29.85
CA LYS A 543 73.18 -13.43 -31.22
C LYS A 543 72.23 -12.58 -32.04
N GLN A 544 72.77 -11.60 -32.76
CA GLN A 544 72.05 -10.77 -33.72
C GLN A 544 72.67 -10.95 -35.10
N LEU A 545 71.83 -11.17 -36.10
CA LEU A 545 72.23 -11.42 -37.49
C LEU A 545 71.59 -10.38 -38.40
N ASP A 546 72.20 -10.14 -39.56
CA ASP A 546 71.58 -9.39 -40.65
C ASP A 546 70.67 -10.28 -41.52
N LYS A 547 70.02 -9.69 -42.53
CA LYS A 547 69.10 -10.40 -43.44
C LYS A 547 69.77 -11.51 -44.28
N SER A 548 71.09 -11.52 -44.39
CA SER A 548 71.87 -12.53 -45.12
C SER A 548 72.31 -13.69 -44.22
N GLY A 549 72.09 -13.59 -42.90
CA GLY A 549 72.55 -14.55 -41.91
C GLY A 549 73.97 -14.27 -41.39
N LYS A 550 74.57 -13.12 -41.71
CA LYS A 550 75.87 -12.72 -41.15
C LYS A 550 75.68 -12.24 -39.71
N VAL A 551 76.56 -12.67 -38.81
CA VAL A 551 76.53 -12.28 -37.39
C VAL A 551 76.96 -10.81 -37.25
N LEU A 552 76.03 -9.95 -36.84
CA LEU A 552 76.31 -8.55 -36.54
C LEU A 552 76.88 -8.39 -35.14
N TYR A 553 76.29 -9.12 -34.18
CA TYR A 553 76.68 -9.06 -32.79
C TYR A 553 76.48 -10.41 -32.09
N GLU A 554 77.47 -10.86 -31.32
CA GLU A 554 77.37 -12.05 -30.50
C GLU A 554 78.01 -11.81 -29.13
N ALA A 555 77.32 -12.23 -28.07
CA ALA A 555 77.76 -12.06 -26.69
C ALA A 555 77.22 -13.16 -25.77
N ILE A 556 77.86 -13.33 -24.61
CA ILE A 556 77.40 -14.17 -23.51
C ILE A 556 76.98 -13.26 -22.37
N PHE A 557 75.77 -13.44 -21.86
CA PHE A 557 75.25 -12.76 -20.68
C PHE A 557 75.21 -13.70 -19.48
N LYS A 558 75.42 -13.17 -18.27
CA LYS A 558 75.21 -13.88 -17.01
C LYS A 558 74.41 -12.99 -16.07
N ASN A 559 73.22 -13.46 -15.70
CA ASN A 559 72.31 -12.77 -14.76
C ASN A 559 71.99 -11.32 -15.18
N GLY A 560 71.78 -11.10 -16.48
CA GLY A 560 71.39 -9.81 -17.05
C GLY A 560 72.56 -8.88 -17.37
N LYS A 561 73.78 -9.22 -16.95
CA LYS A 561 75.00 -8.45 -17.26
C LYS A 561 75.75 -9.07 -18.42
N LEU A 562 76.36 -8.23 -19.26
CA LEU A 562 77.28 -8.67 -20.30
C LEU A 562 78.47 -9.35 -19.62
N HIS A 563 78.73 -10.62 -19.95
CA HIS A 563 79.83 -11.40 -19.40
C HIS A 563 81.01 -11.47 -20.36
N LYS A 564 80.74 -11.65 -21.66
CA LYS A 564 81.74 -11.68 -22.72
C LYS A 564 81.14 -11.22 -24.04
N GLU A 565 81.80 -10.30 -24.73
CA GLU A 565 81.52 -9.99 -26.14
C GLU A 565 82.36 -10.91 -27.04
N ILE A 566 81.73 -11.53 -28.04
CA ILE A 566 82.36 -12.50 -28.95
C ILE A 566 82.64 -11.85 -30.31
N THR A 567 81.66 -11.14 -30.87
CA THR A 567 81.80 -10.48 -32.18
C THR A 567 80.95 -9.22 -32.22
N LYS A 568 81.49 -8.14 -32.77
CA LYS A 568 80.79 -6.88 -33.03
C LYS A 568 81.30 -6.31 -34.34
N THR A 569 80.48 -6.43 -35.39
CA THR A 569 80.79 -5.81 -36.69
C THR A 569 80.51 -4.32 -36.56
N LYS A 570 81.51 -3.47 -36.82
CA LYS A 570 81.36 -2.00 -36.80
C LYS A 570 80.48 -1.51 -37.94
#